data_AF-A0A6V7M4F1-F1
#
_entry.id   AF-A0A6V7M4F1-F1
#
_cell.length_a   1.000
_cell.length_b   1.000
_cell.length_c   1.000
_cell.angle_alpha   90.00
_cell.angle_beta   90.00
_cell.angle_gamma   90.00
#
_symmetry.space_group_name_H-M   'P 1'
#
loop_
_entity.id
_entity.type
_entity.pdbx_description
1 polymer ?
#
loop_
_entity_poly.entity_id
_entity_poly.type
_entity_poly.pdbx_seq_one_letter_code
_entity_poly.pdbx_strand_id
1 'polypeptide(L)' 'MNRTPEVIHKFLTRHDLNPKLKSELMLFSMELLHQTIDFSACGIFSLDATLLHS' A
#
# COMPACT_ATOMS: atom_id res chain seq x y z
N MET A 1 1.74 -11.15 -6.24
CA MET A 1 0.41 -11.04 -5.59
C MET A 1 0.46 -9.77 -4.76
N ASN A 2 -0.25 -8.73 -5.18
CA ASN A 2 -0.06 -7.37 -4.67
C ASN A 2 -0.74 -7.21 -3.31
N ARG A 3 0.07 -7.24 -2.23
CA ARG A 3 -0.41 -7.18 -0.84
C ARG A 3 -0.62 -5.75 -0.34
N THR A 4 -0.10 -4.76 -1.06
CA THR A 4 -0.15 -3.35 -0.69
C THR A 4 -1.58 -2.84 -0.42
N PRO A 5 -2.60 -3.15 -1.25
CA PRO A 5 -3.99 -2.77 -0.96
C PRO A 5 -4.54 -3.39 0.33
N GLU A 6 -4.21 -4.67 0.59
CA GLU A 6 -4.66 -5.39 1.80
C GLU A 6 -4.06 -4.77 3.07
N VAL A 7 -2.77 -4.41 3.02
CA VAL A 7 -2.06 -3.76 4.14
C VAL A 7 -2.66 -2.38 4.41
N ILE A 8 -2.92 -1.59 3.38
CA ILE A 8 -3.52 -0.25 3.50
C ILE A 8 -4.92 -0.34 4.09
N HIS A 9 -5.75 -1.25 3.60
CA HIS A 9 -7.10 -1.45 4.12
C HIS A 9 -7.08 -1.87 5.60
N LYS A 10 -6.17 -2.78 5.97
CA LYS A 10 -5.95 -3.18 7.36
C LYS A 10 -5.50 -2.01 8.24
N PHE A 11 -4.65 -1.13 7.71
CA PHE A 11 -4.16 0.04 8.44
C PHE A 11 -5.27 1.08 8.66
N LEU A 12 -6.08 1.36 7.64
CA LEU A 12 -7.23 2.25 7.69
C LEU A 12 -8.32 1.79 8.67
N THR A 13 -8.44 0.47 8.88
CA THR A 13 -9.49 -0.12 9.73
C THR A 13 -9.05 -0.35 11.17
N ARG A 14 -7.75 -0.56 11.44
CA ARG A 14 -7.24 -0.93 12.77
C ARG A 14 -6.61 0.20 13.57
N HIS A 15 -6.18 1.28 12.93
CA HIS A 15 -5.49 2.38 13.60
C HIS A 15 -6.33 3.66 13.59
N ASP A 16 -6.27 4.40 14.71
CA ASP A 16 -6.82 5.74 14.76
C ASP A 16 -5.81 6.69 14.11
N LEU A 17 -6.04 6.97 12.84
CA LEU A 17 -5.16 7.80 12.02
C LEU A 17 -5.57 9.26 12.13
N ASN A 18 -4.57 10.14 12.11
CA ASN A 18 -4.82 11.57 11.91
C ASN A 18 -5.77 11.75 10.70
N PRO A 19 -6.82 12.58 10.79
CA PRO A 19 -7.78 12.80 9.69
C PRO A 19 -7.13 13.11 8.35
N LYS A 20 -6.02 13.88 8.35
CA LYS A 20 -5.27 14.18 7.12
C LYS A 20 -4.65 12.92 6.52
N LEU A 21 -3.96 12.13 7.35
CA LEU A 21 -3.33 10.88 6.93
C LEU A 21 -4.37 9.87 6.43
N LYS A 22 -5.54 9.79 7.08
CA LYS A 22 -6.64 8.93 6.65
C LYS A 22 -7.15 9.29 5.26
N SER A 23 -7.33 10.57 4.97
CA SER A 23 -7.79 11.04 3.66
C SER A 23 -6.78 10.76 2.56
N GLU A 24 -5.49 11.04 2.79
CA GLU A 24 -4.42 10.73 1.85
C GLU A 24 -4.32 9.22 1.57
N LEU A 25 -4.44 8.41 2.62
CA LEU A 25 -4.34 6.96 2.49
C LEU A 25 -5.58 6.33 1.83
N MET A 26 -6.77 6.92 2.00
CA MET A 26 -7.97 6.53 1.23
C MET A 26 -7.83 6.85 -0.26
N LEU A 27 -7.30 8.04 -0.59
CA LEU A 27 -7.04 8.42 -1.98
C LEU A 27 -6.07 7.44 -2.63
N PHE A 28 -4.98 7.14 -1.94
CA PHE A 28 -3.98 6.17 -2.37
C PHE A 28 -4.57 4.76 -2.54
N SER A 29 -5.47 4.34 -1.63
CA SER A 29 -6.18 3.06 -1.78
C SER A 29 -7.08 3.02 -3.03
N MET A 30 -7.69 4.15 -3.42
CA MET A 30 -8.47 4.25 -4.66
C MET A 30 -7.58 4.22 -5.91
N GLU A 31 -6.41 4.86 -5.85
CA GLU A 31 -5.43 4.83 -6.94
C GLU A 31 -4.96 3.40 -7.20
N LEU A 32 -4.68 2.64 -6.14
CA LEU A 32 -4.28 1.24 -6.22
C LEU A 32 -5.33 0.30 -6.82
N LEU A 33 -6.62 0.67 -6.80
CA LEU A 33 -7.68 -0.10 -7.46
C LEU A 33 -7.67 0.07 -8.97
N HIS A 34 -7.31 1.26 -9.44
CA HIS A 34 -7.30 1.60 -10.87
C HIS A 34 -5.96 1.32 -11.53
N GLN A 35 -4.87 1.45 -10.77
CA GLN A 35 -3.51 1.21 -11.23
C GLN A 35 -2.78 0.34 -10.23
N THR A 36 -2.42 -0.84 -10.69
CA THR A 36 -1.54 -1.73 -9.93
C THR A 36 -0.16 -1.09 -9.85
N ILE A 37 0.18 -0.53 -8.68
CA ILE A 37 1.51 0.02 -8.43
C ILE A 37 2.42 -1.15 -8.07
N ASP A 38 3.37 -1.46 -8.95
CA ASP A 38 4.48 -2.37 -8.66
C ASP A 38 5.61 -1.56 -8.03
N PHE A 39 5.86 -1.78 -6.74
CA PHE A 39 7.04 -1.27 -6.08
C PHE A 39 8.22 -2.10 -6.56
N SER A 40 9.21 -1.46 -7.18
CA SER A 40 10.44 -2.12 -7.60
C SER A 40 11.66 -1.30 -7.22
N ALA A 41 12.74 -1.98 -6.84
CA ALA A 41 14.04 -1.34 -6.64
C ALA A 41 14.68 -1.10 -8.00
N CYS A 42 14.58 0.13 -8.52
CA CYS A 42 15.13 0.53 -9.82
C CYS A 42 14.67 -0.35 -11.01
N GLY A 43 13.51 -1.01 -10.92
CA GLY A 43 13.05 -1.98 -11.92
C GLY A 43 13.82 -3.31 -11.92
N ILE A 44 14.72 -3.53 -10.96
CA ILE A 44 15.60 -4.71 -10.88
C ILE A 44 14.88 -5.88 -10.20
N PHE A 45 14.15 -5.60 -9.12
CA PHE A 45 13.34 -6.60 -8.43
C PHE A 45 12.13 -5.96 -7.75
N SER A 46 11.02 -6.71 -7.67
CA SER A 46 9.80 -6.28 -6.98
C SER A 46 10.06 -6.21 -5.48
N LEU A 47 9.55 -5.17 -4.83
CA LEU A 47 9.55 -4.94 -3.39
C LEU A 47 8.21 -5.35 -2.76
N ASP A 48 7.18 -5.65 -3.56
CA ASP A 48 5.82 -5.99 -3.10
C ASP A 48 5.70 -7.29 -2.29
N ALA A 49 6.81 -8.01 -2.06
CA ALA A 49 6.84 -9.17 -1.15
C ALA A 49 8.21 -9.47 -0.52
N THR A 50 9.25 -8.69 -0.82
CA THR A 50 10.64 -9.14 -0.61
C THR A 50 11.25 -8.63 0.70
N LEU A 51 10.75 -7.52 1.23
CA LEU A 51 11.25 -6.94 2.49
C LEU A 51 10.43 -7.33 3.74
N LEU A 52 9.30 -8.03 3.56
CA LEU A 52 8.48 -8.53 4.68
C LEU A 52 8.85 -9.98 5.08
N HIS A 53 9.72 -10.63 4.31
CA HIS A 53 10.32 -11.92 4.65
C HIS A 53 11.82 -11.72 4.87
N SER A 54 12.19 -11.12 6.01
CA SER A 54 13.53 -11.23 6.59
C SER A 54 13.44 -11.86 7.98
#